data_AF-A0A968IUK4-F1
#
_entry.id   AF-A0A968IUK4-F1
#
_cell.length_a   1.000
_cell.length_b   1.000
_cell.length_c   1.000
_cell.angle_alpha   90.00
_cell.angle_beta   90.00
_cell.angle_gamma   90.00
#
_symmetry.space_group_name_H-M   'P 1'
#
loop_
_entity.id
_entity.type
_entity.pdbx_description
1 polymer ?
#
loop_
_entity_poly.entity_id
_entity_poly.type
_entity_poly.pdbx_seq_one_letter_code
_entity_poly.pdbx_strand_id
1 'polypeptide(L)'
;MNPRSQDTPTPNSSQELEKIIGTLSKITSRSPEEIKPHLKALIDRLSHTKEENTRDDLASASFYTNSTHEEWSAEFHDWVNSHKGKDIPVLSDEAMSRESMYPDRW
;
A
#
# COMPACT_ATOMS: atom_id res chain seq x y z
N MET A 1 10.89 30.02 25.92
CA MET A 1 9.97 29.82 24.78
C MET A 1 10.69 30.24 23.53
N ASN A 2 10.98 29.31 22.62
CA ASN A 2 11.53 29.57 21.30
C ASN A 2 10.87 28.56 20.34
N PRO A 3 10.36 28.97 19.16
CA PRO A 3 9.63 28.09 18.26
C PRO A 3 10.61 27.27 17.41
N ARG A 4 10.43 25.96 17.36
CA ARG A 4 11.22 25.10 16.46
C ARG A 4 10.50 25.06 15.11
N SER A 5 10.94 25.91 14.19
CA SER A 5 10.71 25.73 12.76
C SER A 5 11.16 24.32 12.35
N GLN A 6 10.27 23.61 11.67
CA GLN A 6 10.61 22.48 10.83
C GLN A 6 10.07 22.81 9.45
N ASP A 7 10.75 23.76 8.78
CA ASP A 7 10.84 23.71 7.33
C ASP A 7 11.65 22.45 7.01
N THR A 8 11.00 21.42 6.46
CA THR A 8 11.73 20.36 5.78
C THR A 8 12.17 20.92 4.43
N PRO A 9 13.47 21.04 4.15
CA PRO A 9 13.91 21.26 2.78
C PRO A 9 13.67 19.95 2.03
N THR A 10 12.99 20.01 0.89
CA THR A 10 12.97 18.96 -0.13
C THR A 10 14.17 19.18 -1.06
N PRO A 11 15.34 18.54 -0.83
CA PRO A 11 16.29 18.33 -1.91
C PRO A 11 16.00 16.97 -2.55
N ASN A 12 16.33 16.83 -3.84
CA ASN A 12 16.77 15.57 -4.45
C ASN A 12 15.78 14.69 -5.25
N SER A 13 14.49 15.00 -5.40
CA SER A 13 13.59 14.14 -6.22
C SER A 13 14.04 14.02 -7.69
N SER A 14 14.62 15.10 -8.24
CA SER A 14 15.14 15.09 -9.63
C SER A 14 16.40 14.23 -9.78
N GLN A 15 17.34 14.27 -8.82
CA GLN A 15 18.56 13.47 -8.93
C GLN A 15 18.31 11.99 -8.60
N GLU A 16 17.30 11.68 -7.78
CA GLU A 16 16.83 10.31 -7.57
C GLU A 16 16.19 9.72 -8.83
N LEU A 17 15.37 10.49 -9.54
CA LEU A 17 14.78 10.06 -10.82
C LEU A 17 15.86 9.73 -11.86
N GLU A 18 16.89 10.57 -11.99
CA GLU A 18 18.00 10.30 -12.92
C GLU A 18 18.80 9.05 -12.53
N LYS A 19 18.99 8.79 -11.23
CA LYS A 19 19.60 7.54 -10.76
C LYS A 19 18.74 6.32 -11.12
N ILE A 20 17.43 6.40 -10.95
CA ILE A 20 16.47 5.33 -11.29
C ILE A 20 16.47 5.08 -12.80
N ILE A 21 16.46 6.12 -13.62
CA ILE A 21 16.54 5.98 -15.09
C ILE A 21 17.86 5.29 -15.48
N GLY A 22 18.97 5.68 -14.84
CA GLY A 22 20.27 5.06 -15.08
C GLY A 22 20.36 3.58 -14.67
N THR A 23 19.73 3.18 -13.55
CA THR A 23 19.68 1.76 -13.15
C THR A 23 18.76 0.97 -14.06
N LEU A 24 17.59 1.50 -14.41
CA LEU A 24 16.67 0.85 -15.35
C LEU A 24 17.31 0.67 -16.73
N SER A 25 18.05 1.66 -17.22
CA SER A 25 18.78 1.57 -18.50
C SER A 25 19.76 0.39 -18.51
N LYS A 26 20.51 0.19 -17.41
CA LYS A 26 21.42 -0.95 -17.25
C LYS A 26 20.71 -2.29 -17.18
N ILE A 27 19.57 -2.36 -16.48
CA ILE A 27 18.81 -3.60 -16.28
C ILE A 27 18.07 -4.01 -17.55
N THR A 28 17.43 -3.05 -18.23
CA THR A 28 16.58 -3.35 -19.39
C THR A 28 17.32 -3.25 -20.71
N SER A 29 18.60 -2.85 -20.71
CA SER A 29 19.41 -2.59 -21.92
C SER A 29 18.73 -1.62 -22.90
N ARG A 30 17.97 -0.65 -22.37
CA ARG A 30 17.26 0.38 -23.15
C ARG A 30 17.84 1.76 -22.88
N SER A 31 17.65 2.69 -23.82
CA SER A 31 18.15 4.04 -23.63
C SER A 31 17.34 4.79 -22.57
N PRO A 32 17.97 5.72 -21.83
CA PRO A 32 17.26 6.62 -20.91
C PRO A 32 16.07 7.34 -21.56
N GLU A 33 16.17 7.66 -22.84
CA GLU A 33 15.17 8.36 -23.65
C GLU A 33 13.93 7.49 -23.91
N GLU A 34 14.11 6.19 -24.07
CA GLU A 34 13.03 5.22 -24.17
C GLU A 34 12.37 4.94 -22.81
N ILE A 35 13.15 4.98 -21.72
CA ILE A 35 12.66 4.66 -20.37
C ILE A 35 11.86 5.83 -19.76
N LYS A 36 12.29 7.07 -20.00
CA LYS A 36 11.65 8.30 -19.49
C LYS A 36 10.13 8.33 -19.67
N PRO A 37 9.56 8.12 -20.88
CA PRO A 37 8.11 8.17 -21.06
C PRO A 37 7.38 7.03 -20.32
N HIS A 38 7.97 5.84 -20.24
CA HIS A 38 7.38 4.71 -19.51
C HIS A 38 7.38 4.92 -17.99
N LEU A 39 8.49 5.42 -17.44
CA LEU A 39 8.58 5.77 -16.03
C LEU A 39 7.59 6.88 -15.67
N LYS A 40 7.47 7.90 -16.52
CA LYS A 40 6.49 8.98 -16.32
C LYS A 40 5.05 8.45 -16.32
N ALA A 41 4.68 7.63 -17.29
CA ALA A 41 3.35 7.02 -17.34
C ALA A 41 3.04 6.15 -16.11
N LEU A 42 4.04 5.43 -15.58
CA LEU A 42 3.89 4.66 -14.34
C LEU A 42 3.72 5.55 -13.12
N ILE A 43 4.50 6.63 -13.00
CA ILE A 43 4.38 7.60 -11.91
C ILE A 43 3.02 8.29 -11.94
N ASP A 44 2.56 8.71 -13.13
CA ASP A 44 1.24 9.33 -13.30
C ASP A 44 0.13 8.36 -12.89
N ARG A 45 0.23 7.09 -13.30
CA ARG A 45 -0.72 6.05 -12.90
C ARG A 45 -0.71 5.79 -11.39
N LEU A 46 0.46 5.64 -10.79
CA LEU A 46 0.61 5.41 -9.34
C LEU A 46 0.08 6.59 -8.52
N SER A 47 0.25 7.81 -9.02
CA SER A 47 -0.27 9.02 -8.38
C SER A 47 -1.80 9.06 -8.44
N HIS A 48 -2.38 8.68 -9.58
CA HIS A 48 -3.84 8.60 -9.73
C HIS A 48 -4.45 7.50 -8.84
N THR A 49 -3.83 6.32 -8.79
CA THR A 49 -4.24 5.23 -7.89
C THR A 49 -4.09 5.63 -6.42
N LYS A 50 -3.08 6.43 -6.08
CA LYS A 50 -2.94 6.98 -4.72
C LYS A 50 -4.06 7.96 -4.40
N GLU A 51 -4.50 8.82 -5.30
CA GLU A 51 -5.60 9.76 -5.04
C GLU A 51 -6.97 9.07 -4.90
N GLU A 52 -7.19 7.99 -5.66
CA GLU A 52 -8.39 7.13 -5.55
C GLU A 52 -8.35 6.30 -4.26
N ASN A 53 -7.24 5.59 -4.00
CA ASN A 53 -7.07 4.81 -2.78
C ASN A 53 -7.00 5.69 -1.52
N THR A 54 -6.39 6.88 -1.55
CA THR A 54 -6.34 7.74 -0.35
C THR A 54 -7.70 8.23 0.08
N ARG A 55 -8.69 8.38 -0.82
CA ARG A 55 -10.07 8.69 -0.41
C ARG A 55 -10.69 7.53 0.37
N ASP A 56 -10.53 6.31 -0.14
CA ASP A 56 -11.06 5.10 0.50
C ASP A 56 -10.26 4.72 1.76
N ASP A 57 -8.94 4.95 1.76
CA ASP A 57 -8.03 4.73 2.89
C ASP A 57 -8.29 5.75 4.00
N LEU A 58 -8.59 7.01 3.68
CA LEU A 58 -8.91 8.03 4.70
C LEU A 58 -10.30 7.79 5.31
N ALA A 59 -11.27 7.36 4.49
CA ALA A 59 -12.59 6.94 4.96
C ALA A 59 -12.49 5.68 5.84
N SER A 60 -11.72 4.68 5.42
CA SER A 60 -11.47 3.46 6.18
C SER A 60 -10.67 3.73 7.46
N ALA A 61 -9.62 4.57 7.40
CA ALA A 61 -8.88 5.00 8.57
C ALA A 61 -9.75 5.78 9.56
N SER A 62 -10.68 6.60 9.08
CA SER A 62 -11.67 7.29 9.92
C SER A 62 -12.62 6.32 10.61
N PHE A 63 -13.08 5.27 9.90
CA PHE A 63 -13.89 4.21 10.48
C PHE A 63 -13.11 3.48 11.59
N TYR A 64 -11.90 3.01 11.30
CA TYR A 64 -11.11 2.25 12.28
C TYR A 64 -10.70 3.04 13.54
N THR A 65 -10.65 4.37 13.45
CA THR A 65 -10.28 5.24 14.56
C THR A 65 -11.47 5.77 15.35
N ASN A 66 -12.63 5.97 14.71
CA ASN A 66 -13.76 6.69 15.31
C ASN A 66 -15.03 5.84 15.46
N SER A 67 -15.07 4.62 14.92
CA SER A 67 -16.28 3.81 14.95
C SER A 67 -16.64 3.28 16.33
N THR A 68 -17.94 3.20 16.58
CA THR A 68 -18.51 2.65 17.81
C THR A 68 -18.49 1.12 17.81
N HIS A 69 -18.71 0.50 18.97
CA HIS A 69 -18.77 -0.97 19.06
C HIS A 69 -19.92 -1.53 18.19
N GLU A 70 -21.06 -0.84 18.14
CA GLU A 70 -22.22 -1.23 17.34
C GLU A 70 -21.90 -1.21 15.85
N GLU A 71 -21.20 -0.19 15.37
CA GLU A 71 -20.77 -0.06 13.96
C GLU A 71 -19.77 -1.16 13.59
N TRP A 72 -18.81 -1.46 14.47
CA TRP A 72 -17.89 -2.58 14.30
C TRP A 72 -18.60 -3.93 14.25
N SER A 73 -19.64 -4.10 15.07
CA SER A 73 -20.43 -5.35 15.09
C SER A 73 -21.22 -5.50 13.79
N ALA A 74 -21.81 -4.42 13.29
CA ALA A 74 -22.52 -4.41 12.01
C ALA A 74 -21.59 -4.74 10.83
N GLU A 75 -20.45 -4.06 10.73
CA GLU A 75 -19.45 -4.29 9.67
C GLU A 75 -18.93 -5.74 9.69
N PHE A 76 -18.67 -6.29 10.87
CA PHE A 76 -18.28 -7.69 11.01
C PHE A 76 -19.37 -8.64 10.49
N HIS A 77 -20.63 -8.40 10.84
CA HIS A 77 -21.73 -9.22 10.34
C HIS A 77 -21.90 -9.11 8.82
N ASP A 78 -21.76 -7.92 8.26
CA ASP A 78 -21.83 -7.70 6.81
C ASP A 78 -20.66 -8.37 6.08
N TRP A 79 -19.46 -8.28 6.64
CA TRP A 79 -18.31 -9.03 6.14
C TRP A 79 -18.57 -10.54 6.15
N VAL A 80 -19.03 -11.13 7.26
CA VAL A 80 -19.38 -12.56 7.34
C VAL A 80 -20.47 -12.92 6.32
N ASN A 81 -21.51 -12.10 6.20
CA ASN A 81 -22.61 -12.31 5.27
C ASN A 81 -22.15 -12.28 3.81
N SER A 82 -21.22 -11.39 3.46
CA SER A 82 -20.66 -11.29 2.11
C SER A 82 -19.91 -12.56 1.66
N HIS A 83 -19.55 -13.44 2.60
CA HIS A 83 -18.87 -14.70 2.35
C HIS A 83 -19.82 -15.91 2.36
N LYS A 84 -21.09 -15.73 2.75
CA LYS A 84 -22.10 -16.80 2.69
C LYS A 84 -22.35 -17.20 1.23
N GLY A 85 -22.25 -18.49 0.95
CA GLY A 85 -22.47 -19.05 -0.40
C GLY A 85 -21.29 -18.90 -1.35
N LYS A 86 -20.16 -18.31 -0.92
CA LYS A 86 -18.89 -18.43 -1.63
C LYS A 86 -18.25 -19.77 -1.28
N ASP A 87 -17.75 -20.48 -2.28
CA ASP A 87 -16.96 -21.71 -2.09
C ASP A 87 -15.54 -21.35 -1.66
N ILE A 88 -15.41 -20.81 -0.44
CA ILE A 88 -14.13 -20.40 0.13
C ILE A 88 -13.47 -21.64 0.70
N PRO A 89 -12.26 -22.01 0.21
CA PRO A 89 -11.55 -23.16 0.73
C PRO A 89 -11.34 -23.02 2.24
N VAL A 90 -11.70 -24.05 2.99
CA VAL A 90 -11.38 -24.11 4.42
C VAL A 90 -9.87 -24.25 4.57
N LEU A 91 -9.28 -23.47 5.46
CA LEU A 91 -7.86 -23.58 5.78
C LEU A 91 -7.57 -24.97 6.36
N SER A 92 -6.46 -25.58 5.95
CA SER A 92 -6.01 -26.83 6.57
C SER A 92 -5.55 -26.59 8.01
N ASP A 93 -5.56 -27.64 8.83
CA ASP A 93 -5.07 -27.56 10.22
C ASP A 93 -3.63 -27.05 10.30
N GLU A 94 -2.80 -27.41 9.32
CA GLU A 94 -1.43 -26.91 9.20
C GLU A 94 -1.40 -25.41 8.93
N ALA A 95 -2.25 -24.90 8.02
CA ALA A 95 -2.34 -23.47 7.73
C ALA A 95 -2.88 -22.64 8.91
N MET A 96 -3.65 -23.26 9.81
CA MET A 96 -4.12 -22.66 11.06
C MET A 96 -3.17 -22.92 12.24
N SER A 97 -2.12 -23.72 12.06
CA SER A 97 -1.19 -24.07 13.13
C SER A 97 -0.36 -22.88 13.53
N ARG A 98 -0.23 -22.68 14.85
CA ARG A 98 0.62 -21.63 15.43
C ARG A 98 2.09 -21.82 15.04
N GLU A 99 2.52 -23.05 14.82
CA GLU A 99 3.89 -23.37 14.37
C GLU A 99 4.14 -22.87 12.95
N SER A 100 3.15 -23.04 12.05
CA SER A 100 3.21 -22.58 10.66
C SER A 100 3.22 -21.05 10.55
N MET A 101 2.45 -20.38 11.42
CA MET A 101 2.39 -18.91 11.45
C MET A 101 3.65 -18.24 12.03
N TYR A 102 4.43 -18.96 12.82
CA TYR A 102 5.62 -18.42 13.48
C TYR A 102 6.82 -19.35 13.29
N PRO A 103 7.36 -19.40 12.06
CA PRO A 103 8.42 -20.34 11.69
C PRO A 103 9.76 -20.03 12.35
N ASP A 104 9.90 -18.94 13.09
CA ASP A 104 11.17 -18.52 13.73
C ASP A 104 11.17 -18.76 15.26
N ARG A 105 10.30 -19.63 15.79
CA ARG A 105 10.26 -20.00 17.23
C ARG A 105 11.00 -21.31 17.57
N TRP A 106 12.06 -21.61 16.85
CA TRP A 106 13.00 -22.72 17.11
C TRP A 106 14.43 -22.28 16.78
#